data_AF-A0A0F9I9L7-F1
#
_entry.id   AF-A0A0F9I9L7-F1
#
_cell.length_a   1.000
_cell.length_b   1.000
_cell.length_c   1.000
_cell.angle_alpha   90.00
_cell.angle_beta   90.00
_cell.angle_gamma   90.00
#
_symmetry.space_group_name_H-M   'P 1'
#
loop_
_entity.id
_entity.type
_entity.pdbx_description
1 polymer ?
#
loop_
_entity_poly.entity_id
_entity_poly.type
_entity_poly.pdbx_seq_one_letter_code
_entity_poly.pdbx_strand_id
1 'polypeptide(L)'
;MPTLMIQGTTSDAGKTTVVAALCRWLARQGVSVAPFKPQNMALNSAVTIDGGEIGRSTALQALACGLEPHSDMNPVLLKPQSDCGAQVILRGQVHGNMDALDYHAYKAEAMVAVMDAWRALSARYDVIIAEGAGSPAEINLRANDIANMGFAEAADCPVLLVGDIDRGGVFAQLVGTLELISSSEQQRTKGVIINRFRGDIALLEPGLDWLTERTGKPVIGVLPYLHGLIVDSEDSIGTSGSSEAGALNVIVPVLPRISNHNDFDPLRLHPGVNLQFIGPDQPIPPADLIILPGSKSTRTDLAFLHAQGWAPAICKHLRYGGKVFGICGGFQMLGERVEDPDGLEGSSGETEGLGW
;
A
#
# COMPACT_ATOMS: atom_id res chain seq x y z
N MET A 1 -15.96 15.42 17.23
CA MET A 1 -15.33 14.10 17.44
C MET A 1 -13.88 14.20 16.98
N PRO A 2 -12.89 13.76 17.77
CA PRO A 2 -11.49 13.94 17.44
C PRO A 2 -11.07 12.99 16.30
N THR A 3 -10.84 13.56 15.12
CA THR A 3 -10.01 12.93 14.08
C THR A 3 -8.59 13.43 14.24
N LEU A 4 -7.58 12.56 14.15
CA LEU A 4 -6.17 12.93 14.07
C LEU A 4 -5.60 12.39 12.77
N MET A 5 -5.00 13.24 11.95
CA MET A 5 -4.38 12.80 10.70
C MET A 5 -2.87 12.67 10.83
N ILE A 6 -2.34 11.57 10.31
CA ILE A 6 -0.92 11.28 10.20
C ILE A 6 -0.51 11.42 8.73
N GLN A 7 0.33 12.40 8.43
CA GLN A 7 0.93 12.60 7.12
C GLN A 7 2.43 12.30 7.21
N GLY A 8 3.10 12.23 6.07
CA GLY A 8 4.52 11.84 6.01
C GLY A 8 5.25 12.69 4.99
N THR A 9 6.55 12.90 5.18
CA THR A 9 7.37 13.63 4.21
C THR A 9 7.60 12.85 2.91
N THR A 10 7.37 11.54 2.93
CA THR A 10 7.49 10.61 1.80
C THR A 10 6.46 9.47 1.94
N SER A 11 6.23 8.70 0.87
CA SER A 11 5.38 7.51 0.90
C SER A 11 5.82 6.51 1.98
N ASP A 12 7.12 6.26 2.09
CA ASP A 12 7.72 5.26 3.01
C ASP A 12 8.14 5.81 4.38
N ALA A 13 7.70 7.03 4.76
CA ALA A 13 8.06 7.65 6.04
C ALA A 13 7.61 6.82 7.28
N GLY A 14 6.76 5.82 7.06
CA GLY A 14 6.22 4.92 8.08
C GLY A 14 4.89 5.38 8.68
N LYS A 15 4.10 6.18 7.94
CA LYS A 15 2.74 6.60 8.30
C LYS A 15 1.88 5.40 8.71
N THR A 16 1.83 4.36 7.88
CA THR A 16 1.08 3.13 8.15
C THR A 16 1.42 2.52 9.51
N THR A 17 2.71 2.45 9.86
CA THR A 17 3.17 1.92 11.14
C THR A 17 2.73 2.80 12.30
N VAL A 18 2.85 4.13 12.17
CA VAL A 18 2.42 5.09 13.20
C VAL A 18 0.91 5.01 13.41
N VAL A 19 0.11 5.00 12.34
CA VAL A 19 -1.35 4.86 12.41
C VAL A 19 -1.72 3.54 13.07
N ALA A 20 -1.16 2.42 12.62
CA ALA A 20 -1.43 1.10 13.22
C ALA A 20 -1.05 1.06 14.70
N ALA A 21 0.07 1.67 15.10
CA ALA A 21 0.50 1.75 16.50
C ALA A 21 -0.47 2.58 17.36
N LEU A 22 -0.90 3.74 16.88
CA LEU A 22 -1.88 4.60 17.56
C LEU A 22 -3.23 3.90 17.70
N CYS A 23 -3.73 3.32 16.61
CA CYS A 23 -4.93 2.50 16.57
C CYS A 23 -4.87 1.37 17.62
N ARG A 24 -3.79 0.58 17.61
CA ARG A 24 -3.60 -0.53 18.55
C ARG A 24 -3.52 -0.08 19.99
N TRP A 25 -2.81 1.03 20.24
CA TRP A 25 -2.67 1.57 21.59
C TRP A 25 -4.02 2.05 22.13
N LEU A 26 -4.77 2.84 21.35
CA LEU A 26 -6.10 3.34 21.71
C LEU A 26 -7.10 2.19 21.95
N ALA A 27 -7.15 1.20 21.05
CA ALA A 27 -8.01 0.04 21.22
C ALA A 27 -7.69 -0.74 22.51
N ARG A 28 -6.40 -0.88 22.85
CA ARG A 28 -5.96 -1.49 24.14
C ARG A 28 -6.34 -0.68 25.37
N GLN A 29 -6.58 0.62 25.22
CA GLN A 29 -7.12 1.46 26.29
C GLN A 29 -8.66 1.40 26.38
N GLY A 30 -9.31 0.58 25.53
CA GLY A 30 -10.78 0.51 25.47
C GLY A 30 -11.43 1.70 24.74
N VAL A 31 -10.65 2.50 24.00
CA VAL A 31 -11.19 3.59 23.19
C VAL A 31 -11.81 3.02 21.91
N SER A 32 -13.02 3.50 21.58
CA SER A 32 -13.67 3.21 20.30
C SER A 32 -12.94 3.96 19.17
N VAL A 33 -12.04 3.26 18.47
CA VAL A 33 -11.16 3.83 17.46
C VAL A 33 -11.29 3.10 16.12
N ALA A 34 -11.27 3.84 15.02
CA ALA A 34 -11.19 3.28 13.67
C ALA A 34 -10.15 4.02 12.80
N PRO A 35 -9.53 3.33 11.84
CA PRO A 35 -8.62 3.96 10.89
C PRO A 35 -9.38 4.59 9.72
N PHE A 36 -8.79 5.58 9.07
CA PHE A 36 -9.34 6.18 7.87
C PHE A 36 -8.25 6.58 6.88
N LYS A 37 -8.30 6.12 5.63
CA LYS A 37 -7.38 6.53 4.57
C LYS A 37 -8.22 7.16 3.45
N PRO A 38 -8.31 8.50 3.35
CA PRO A 38 -9.24 9.18 2.44
C PRO A 38 -9.11 8.68 1.00
N GLN A 39 -7.86 8.58 0.53
CA GLN A 39 -7.51 8.02 -0.75
C GLN A 39 -6.29 7.13 -0.58
N ASN A 40 -6.30 5.97 -1.23
CA ASN A 40 -5.13 5.13 -1.37
C ASN A 40 -4.88 4.84 -2.85
N MET A 41 -3.62 4.58 -3.21
CA MET A 41 -3.23 4.06 -4.50
C MET A 41 -2.38 2.83 -4.24
N ALA A 42 -2.90 1.66 -4.56
CA ALA A 42 -2.24 0.38 -4.32
C ALA A 42 -2.79 -0.68 -5.28
N LEU A 43 -1.93 -1.58 -5.76
CA LEU A 43 -2.40 -2.74 -6.55
C LEU A 43 -3.11 -3.78 -5.70
N ASN A 44 -2.71 -3.87 -4.43
CA ASN A 44 -3.13 -4.90 -3.48
C ASN A 44 -4.30 -4.41 -2.62
N SER A 45 -5.39 -5.17 -2.60
CA SER A 45 -6.57 -4.88 -1.79
C SER A 45 -6.90 -6.04 -0.83
N ALA A 46 -7.68 -5.71 0.20
CA ALA A 46 -8.31 -6.66 1.08
C ALA A 46 -9.82 -6.56 0.90
N VAL A 47 -10.50 -7.72 0.92
CA VAL A 47 -11.96 -7.80 0.90
C VAL A 47 -12.50 -7.35 2.25
N THR A 48 -13.56 -6.56 2.22
CA THR A 48 -14.21 -6.03 3.41
C THR A 48 -15.46 -6.81 3.78
N ILE A 49 -15.91 -6.68 5.03
CA ILE A 49 -17.08 -7.40 5.56
C ILE A 49 -18.38 -7.07 4.80
N ASP A 50 -18.44 -5.91 4.15
CA ASP A 50 -19.54 -5.46 3.31
C ASP A 50 -19.40 -5.88 1.83
N GLY A 51 -18.47 -6.78 1.52
CA GLY A 51 -18.25 -7.32 0.17
C GLY A 51 -17.58 -6.34 -0.78
N GLY A 52 -17.00 -5.26 -0.25
CA GLY A 52 -16.19 -4.31 -1.00
C GLY A 52 -14.70 -4.60 -0.87
N GLU A 53 -13.89 -3.61 -1.22
CA GLU A 53 -12.44 -3.71 -1.08
C GLU A 53 -11.77 -2.41 -0.67
N ILE A 54 -10.68 -2.54 0.10
CA ILE A 54 -9.85 -1.43 0.57
C ILE A 54 -8.36 -1.77 0.42
N GLY A 55 -7.48 -0.77 0.51
CA GLY A 55 -6.04 -1.02 0.54
C GLY A 55 -5.61 -1.90 1.72
N ARG A 56 -4.64 -2.80 1.50
CA ARG A 56 -4.13 -3.73 2.54
C ARG A 56 -3.61 -3.01 3.79
N SER A 57 -2.96 -1.87 3.63
CA SER A 57 -2.48 -1.05 4.76
C SER A 57 -3.61 -0.59 5.67
N THR A 58 -4.75 -0.18 5.10
CA THR A 58 -5.94 0.19 5.87
C THR A 58 -6.57 -1.02 6.53
N ALA A 59 -6.59 -2.18 5.86
CA ALA A 59 -7.03 -3.44 6.48
C ALA A 59 -6.15 -3.84 7.67
N LEU A 60 -4.83 -3.70 7.57
CA LEU A 60 -3.90 -3.88 8.69
C LEU A 60 -4.22 -2.93 9.85
N GLN A 61 -4.53 -1.66 9.57
CA GLN A 61 -4.91 -0.69 10.59
C GLN A 61 -6.26 -1.05 11.25
N ALA A 62 -7.20 -1.63 10.50
CA ALA A 62 -8.47 -2.12 11.03
C ALA A 62 -8.22 -3.27 12.02
N LEU A 63 -7.38 -4.24 11.62
CA LEU A 63 -6.93 -5.32 12.48
C LEU A 63 -6.20 -4.80 13.73
N ALA A 64 -5.42 -3.73 13.62
CA ALA A 64 -4.77 -3.09 14.76
C ALA A 64 -5.80 -2.54 15.76
N CYS A 65 -6.95 -2.05 15.29
CA CYS A 65 -8.09 -1.65 16.14
C CYS A 65 -8.88 -2.85 16.71
N GLY A 66 -8.66 -4.06 16.21
CA GLY A 66 -9.51 -5.22 16.51
C GLY A 66 -10.84 -5.21 15.75
N LEU A 67 -10.88 -4.55 14.59
CA LEU A 67 -12.06 -4.42 13.74
C LEU A 67 -11.91 -5.22 12.46
N GLU A 68 -13.03 -5.69 11.93
CA GLU A 68 -13.10 -6.20 10.56
C GLU A 68 -12.92 -5.05 9.56
N PRO A 69 -12.19 -5.25 8.45
CA PRO A 69 -12.09 -4.28 7.37
C PRO A 69 -13.47 -3.89 6.80
N HIS A 70 -13.69 -2.59 6.60
CA HIS A 70 -14.93 -2.02 6.07
C HIS A 70 -14.64 -0.96 5.01
N SER A 71 -15.44 -0.89 3.94
CA SER A 71 -15.21 0.03 2.81
C SER A 71 -15.08 1.52 3.19
N ASP A 72 -15.89 1.99 4.15
CA ASP A 72 -15.79 3.35 4.70
C ASP A 72 -14.43 3.71 5.31
N MET A 73 -13.56 2.74 5.65
CA MET A 73 -12.22 3.03 6.15
C MET A 73 -11.27 3.52 5.05
N ASN A 74 -11.52 3.19 3.79
CA ASN A 74 -10.77 3.70 2.64
C ASN A 74 -11.72 3.88 1.45
N PRO A 75 -12.43 5.02 1.39
CA PRO A 75 -13.52 5.23 0.44
C PRO A 75 -13.08 5.43 -1.01
N VAL A 76 -11.81 5.75 -1.25
CA VAL A 76 -11.26 5.86 -2.60
C VAL A 76 -9.98 5.02 -2.70
N LEU A 77 -10.00 4.01 -3.56
CA LEU A 77 -8.85 3.17 -3.86
C LEU A 77 -8.58 3.22 -5.36
N LEU A 78 -7.36 3.60 -5.73
CA LEU A 78 -6.89 3.63 -7.11
C LEU A 78 -5.98 2.43 -7.35
N LYS A 79 -6.30 1.64 -8.38
CA LYS A 79 -5.49 0.50 -8.81
C LYS A 79 -4.87 0.81 -10.17
N PRO A 80 -3.55 1.07 -10.25
CA PRO A 80 -2.88 1.31 -11.53
C PRO A 80 -3.10 0.13 -12.50
N GLN A 81 -3.51 0.42 -13.73
CA GLN A 81 -3.66 -0.58 -14.80
C GLN A 81 -2.67 -0.33 -15.94
N SER A 82 -2.29 0.93 -16.15
CA SER A 82 -1.27 1.36 -17.10
C SER A 82 -0.43 2.48 -16.49
N ASP A 83 0.53 3.01 -17.25
CA ASP A 83 1.41 4.09 -16.77
C ASP A 83 0.64 5.41 -16.59
N CYS A 84 -0.53 5.55 -17.24
CA CYS A 84 -1.35 6.77 -17.24
C CYS A 84 -2.80 6.55 -16.77
N GLY A 85 -3.18 5.33 -16.37
CA GLY A 85 -4.56 4.99 -16.04
C GLY A 85 -4.70 4.05 -14.85
N ALA A 86 -5.81 4.20 -14.13
CA ALA A 86 -6.14 3.41 -12.96
C ALA A 86 -7.63 3.03 -12.95
N GLN A 87 -7.90 1.85 -12.40
CA GLN A 87 -9.24 1.48 -11.97
C GLN A 87 -9.57 2.24 -10.67
N VAL A 88 -10.72 2.90 -10.66
CA VAL A 88 -11.23 3.68 -9.54
C VAL A 88 -12.25 2.84 -8.78
N ILE A 89 -11.99 2.64 -7.49
CA ILE A 89 -12.90 1.96 -6.56
C ILE A 89 -13.42 3.01 -5.59
N LEU A 90 -14.75 3.11 -5.50
CA LEU A 90 -15.45 4.04 -4.61
C LEU A 90 -16.27 3.24 -3.61
N ARG A 91 -15.98 3.46 -2.32
CA ARG A 91 -16.61 2.76 -1.19
C ARG A 91 -16.68 1.26 -1.42
N GLY A 92 -15.55 0.70 -1.83
CA GLY A 92 -15.35 -0.74 -2.04
C GLY A 92 -15.95 -1.32 -3.33
N GLN A 93 -16.54 -0.51 -4.20
CA GLN A 93 -17.12 -0.98 -5.47
C GLN A 93 -16.37 -0.37 -6.66
N VAL A 94 -16.19 -1.17 -7.72
CA VAL A 94 -15.57 -0.69 -8.97
C VAL A 94 -16.48 0.37 -9.59
N HIS A 95 -15.96 1.58 -9.75
CA HIS A 95 -16.66 2.69 -10.39
C HIS A 95 -16.38 2.73 -11.90
N GLY A 96 -15.12 2.48 -12.29
CA GLY A 96 -14.69 2.45 -13.68
C GLY A 96 -13.19 2.63 -13.83
N ASN A 97 -12.71 2.67 -15.07
CA ASN A 97 -11.32 2.98 -15.39
C ASN A 97 -11.22 4.44 -15.82
N MET A 98 -10.23 5.17 -15.27
CA MET A 98 -10.00 6.57 -15.59
C MET A 98 -8.52 6.79 -15.90
N ASP A 99 -8.24 7.69 -16.84
CA ASP A 99 -6.90 8.23 -16.97
C ASP A 99 -6.61 9.25 -15.86
N ALA A 100 -5.34 9.66 -15.75
CA ALA A 100 -4.91 10.59 -14.72
C ALA A 100 -5.58 11.97 -14.78
N LEU A 101 -5.96 12.46 -15.98
CA LEU A 101 -6.57 13.77 -16.17
C LEU A 101 -8.06 13.74 -15.81
N ASP A 102 -8.77 12.71 -16.28
CA ASP A 102 -10.17 12.46 -15.96
C ASP A 102 -10.35 12.28 -14.45
N TYR A 103 -9.46 11.51 -13.83
CA TYR A 103 -9.48 11.35 -12.38
C TYR A 103 -9.20 12.66 -11.63
N HIS A 104 -8.30 13.50 -12.14
CA HIS A 104 -8.02 14.81 -11.53
C HIS A 104 -9.26 15.70 -11.51
N ALA A 105 -10.05 15.70 -12.59
CA ALA A 105 -11.33 16.41 -12.65
C ALA A 105 -12.38 15.77 -11.72
N TYR A 106 -12.37 14.44 -11.60
CA TYR A 106 -13.29 13.66 -10.76
C TYR A 106 -13.07 13.85 -9.24
N LYS A 107 -11.90 14.33 -8.80
CA LYS A 107 -11.57 14.47 -7.38
C LYS A 107 -12.60 15.26 -6.56
N ALA A 108 -13.27 16.24 -7.16
CA ALA A 108 -14.32 17.01 -6.47
C ALA A 108 -15.53 16.12 -6.09
N GLU A 109 -15.93 15.20 -6.97
CA GLU A 109 -16.99 14.23 -6.72
C GLU A 109 -16.51 13.14 -5.76
N ALA A 110 -15.28 12.66 -5.95
CA ALA A 110 -14.66 11.69 -5.03
C ALA A 110 -14.57 12.23 -3.59
N MET A 111 -14.32 13.53 -3.41
CA MET A 111 -14.31 14.17 -2.08
C MET A 111 -15.65 14.05 -1.37
N VAL A 112 -16.77 14.06 -2.09
CA VAL A 112 -18.10 13.84 -1.48
C VAL A 112 -18.16 12.45 -0.86
N ALA A 113 -17.73 11.42 -1.59
CA ALA A 113 -17.68 10.05 -1.09
C ALA A 113 -16.71 9.90 0.10
N VAL A 114 -15.56 10.59 0.06
CA VAL A 114 -14.60 10.64 1.18
C VAL A 114 -15.27 11.18 2.44
N MET A 115 -15.94 12.33 2.33
CA MET A 115 -16.55 12.98 3.49
C MET A 115 -17.77 12.21 4.02
N ASP A 116 -18.54 11.56 3.16
CA ASP A 116 -19.66 10.72 3.58
C ASP A 116 -19.20 9.47 4.33
N ALA A 117 -18.15 8.81 3.84
CA ALA A 117 -17.53 7.68 4.54
C ALA A 117 -16.93 8.10 5.89
N TRP A 118 -16.20 9.22 5.94
CA TRP A 118 -15.67 9.77 7.18
C TRP A 118 -16.78 10.09 8.20
N ARG A 119 -17.89 10.71 7.77
CA ARG A 119 -19.05 10.98 8.64
C ARG A 119 -19.69 9.68 9.15
N ALA A 120 -19.87 8.69 8.28
CA ALA A 120 -20.41 7.39 8.67
C ALA A 120 -19.51 6.65 9.66
N LEU A 121 -18.19 6.76 9.50
CA LEU A 121 -17.22 6.19 10.45
C LEU A 121 -17.23 6.96 11.78
N SER A 122 -17.23 8.29 11.72
CA SER A 122 -17.29 9.16 12.91
C SER A 122 -18.59 9.00 13.71
N ALA A 123 -19.69 8.59 13.07
CA ALA A 123 -20.93 8.26 13.76
C ALA A 123 -20.87 6.93 14.53
N ARG A 124 -19.93 6.03 14.19
CA ARG A 124 -19.76 4.69 14.79
C ARG A 124 -18.63 4.61 15.81
N TYR A 125 -17.63 5.48 15.70
CA TYR A 125 -16.42 5.44 16.52
C TYR A 125 -16.09 6.81 17.12
N ASP A 126 -15.56 6.81 18.34
CA ASP A 126 -15.26 8.05 19.08
C ASP A 126 -14.02 8.77 18.55
N VAL A 127 -13.03 8.01 18.07
CA VAL A 127 -11.75 8.51 17.57
C VAL A 127 -11.48 7.95 16.18
N ILE A 128 -11.08 8.82 15.26
CA ILE A 128 -10.59 8.41 13.94
C ILE A 128 -9.11 8.74 13.82
N ILE A 129 -8.28 7.74 13.48
CA ILE A 129 -6.88 7.98 13.10
C ILE A 129 -6.78 7.91 11.58
N ALA A 130 -6.62 9.07 10.96
CA ALA A 130 -6.53 9.20 9.53
C ALA A 130 -5.09 9.07 9.02
N GLU A 131 -4.88 8.40 7.89
CA GLU A 131 -3.59 8.33 7.20
C GLU A 131 -3.64 9.14 5.90
N GLY A 132 -2.66 10.02 5.68
CA GLY A 132 -2.42 10.65 4.38
C GLY A 132 -1.73 9.71 3.38
N ALA A 133 -1.73 10.09 2.11
CA ALA A 133 -1.05 9.35 1.05
C ALA A 133 0.15 10.14 0.51
N GLY A 134 1.31 9.49 0.38
CA GLY A 134 2.53 10.19 -0.07
C GLY A 134 2.93 11.35 0.86
N SER A 135 3.28 12.49 0.25
CA SER A 135 3.64 13.74 0.90
C SER A 135 2.54 14.80 0.75
N PRO A 136 2.24 15.63 1.77
CA PRO A 136 1.31 16.75 1.63
C PRO A 136 1.89 17.92 0.82
N ALA A 137 3.19 17.89 0.51
CA ALA A 137 3.90 18.95 -0.21
C ALA A 137 4.07 18.70 -1.72
N GLU A 138 3.22 17.83 -2.31
CA GLU A 138 3.13 17.66 -3.77
C GLU A 138 2.45 18.89 -4.39
N ILE A 139 3.22 19.96 -4.60
CA ILE A 139 2.72 21.29 -5.02
C ILE A 139 1.86 21.25 -6.28
N ASN A 140 2.16 20.33 -7.20
CA ASN A 140 1.44 20.10 -8.45
C ASN A 140 0.10 19.36 -8.26
N LEU A 141 -0.10 18.69 -7.13
CA LEU A 141 -1.31 17.92 -6.80
C LEU A 141 -2.16 18.55 -5.70
N ARG A 142 -1.77 19.75 -5.24
CA ARG A 142 -2.44 20.45 -4.13
C ARG A 142 -3.87 20.87 -4.46
N ALA A 143 -4.12 21.28 -5.70
CA ALA A 143 -5.46 21.58 -6.19
C ALA A 143 -6.30 20.30 -6.14
N ASN A 144 -7.48 20.39 -5.50
CA ASN A 144 -8.39 19.26 -5.29
C ASN A 144 -7.74 18.06 -4.56
N ASP A 145 -6.78 18.31 -3.66
CA ASP A 145 -6.24 17.25 -2.82
C ASP A 145 -7.35 16.64 -1.94
N ILE A 146 -7.56 15.33 -2.06
CA ILE A 146 -8.50 14.58 -1.22
C ILE A 146 -7.78 13.62 -0.28
N ALA A 147 -6.46 13.50 -0.38
CA ALA A 147 -5.67 12.49 0.30
C ALA A 147 -4.95 13.03 1.53
N ASN A 148 -4.55 14.31 1.51
CA ASN A 148 -3.73 14.92 2.55
C ASN A 148 -4.40 16.15 3.18
N MET A 149 -3.90 17.34 2.88
CA MET A 149 -4.33 18.58 3.52
C MET A 149 -5.73 18.99 3.11
N GLY A 150 -6.15 18.72 1.86
CA GLY A 150 -7.51 19.05 1.48
C GLY A 150 -8.56 18.22 2.24
N PHE A 151 -8.27 16.96 2.57
CA PHE A 151 -9.09 16.21 3.54
C PHE A 151 -8.97 16.80 4.95
N ALA A 152 -7.75 17.09 5.42
CA ALA A 152 -7.54 17.63 6.77
C ALA A 152 -8.27 18.96 7.00
N GLU A 153 -8.37 19.80 5.98
CA GLU A 153 -9.15 21.03 5.95
C GLU A 153 -10.65 20.74 5.96
N ALA A 154 -11.13 19.83 5.11
CA ALA A 154 -12.55 19.48 5.02
C ALA A 154 -13.11 18.82 6.29
N ALA A 155 -12.31 17.97 6.94
CA ALA A 155 -12.63 17.30 8.21
C ALA A 155 -12.29 18.14 9.45
N ASP A 156 -11.69 19.32 9.25
CA ASP A 156 -11.13 20.19 10.28
C ASP A 156 -10.33 19.47 11.38
N CYS A 157 -9.41 18.59 10.96
CA CYS A 157 -8.63 17.78 11.90
C CYS A 157 -7.18 18.28 12.06
N PRO A 158 -6.55 18.12 13.24
CA PRO A 158 -5.12 18.34 13.42
C PRO A 158 -4.28 17.30 12.66
N VAL A 159 -3.08 17.71 12.25
CA VAL A 159 -2.11 16.87 11.53
C VAL A 159 -0.83 16.68 12.34
N LEU A 160 -0.29 15.47 12.34
CA LEU A 160 1.10 15.18 12.70
C LEU A 160 1.88 14.74 11.46
N LEU A 161 3.08 15.29 11.28
CA LEU A 161 3.94 14.99 10.14
C LEU A 161 5.06 14.04 10.53
N VAL A 162 5.17 12.91 9.85
CA VAL A 162 6.17 11.87 10.10
C VAL A 162 7.35 12.02 9.13
N GLY A 163 8.57 12.01 9.66
CA GLY A 163 9.81 11.93 8.87
C GLY A 163 10.59 10.67 9.19
N ASP A 164 11.21 10.05 8.18
CA ASP A 164 12.08 8.87 8.35
C ASP A 164 13.55 9.29 8.45
N ILE A 165 14.18 9.00 9.58
CA ILE A 165 15.60 9.33 9.79
C ILE A 165 16.56 8.27 9.25
N ASP A 166 16.12 7.02 9.05
CA ASP A 166 16.97 5.91 8.59
C ASP A 166 17.47 6.15 7.16
N ARG A 167 16.67 6.84 6.33
CA ARG A 167 17.05 7.25 4.96
C ARG A 167 17.96 8.49 4.91
N GLY A 168 18.21 9.14 6.05
CA GLY A 168 18.94 10.41 6.12
C GLY A 168 18.13 11.62 5.63
N GLY A 169 18.61 12.83 5.97
CA GLY A 169 18.00 14.08 5.49
C GLY A 169 16.67 14.47 6.16
N VAL A 170 16.26 13.82 7.25
CA VAL A 170 14.95 14.01 7.90
C VAL A 170 14.62 15.47 8.23
N PHE A 171 15.61 16.25 8.71
CA PHE A 171 15.44 17.66 9.03
C PHE A 171 15.09 18.49 7.80
N ALA A 172 15.81 18.28 6.69
CA ALA A 172 15.55 18.97 5.44
C ALA A 172 14.18 18.60 4.86
N GLN A 173 13.80 17.33 4.94
CA GLN A 173 12.48 16.86 4.50
C GLN A 173 11.34 17.49 5.31
N LEU A 174 11.46 17.54 6.64
CA LEU A 174 10.43 18.12 7.51
C LEU A 174 10.33 19.63 7.31
N VAL A 175 11.46 20.34 7.31
CA VAL A 175 11.48 21.79 7.05
C VAL A 175 10.92 22.10 5.66
N GLY A 176 11.42 21.42 4.62
CA GLY A 176 10.96 21.64 3.26
C GLY A 176 9.47 21.35 3.07
N THR A 177 8.95 20.27 3.68
CA THR A 177 7.52 19.96 3.64
C THR A 177 6.70 21.08 4.29
N LEU A 178 7.10 21.56 5.46
CA LEU A 178 6.41 22.64 6.17
C LEU A 178 6.49 23.98 5.41
N GLU A 179 7.58 24.26 4.73
CA GLU A 179 7.75 25.48 3.92
C GLU A 179 6.93 25.48 2.63
N LEU A 180 6.69 24.30 2.05
CA LEU A 180 5.94 24.14 0.80
C LEU A 180 4.43 24.17 0.97
N ILE A 181 3.92 23.87 2.17
CA ILE A 181 2.49 23.97 2.50
C ILE A 181 2.11 25.39 2.94
N SER A 182 0.86 25.77 2.72
CA SER A 182 0.32 27.09 3.05
C SER A 182 0.29 27.36 4.56
N SER A 183 0.16 28.64 4.93
CA SER A 183 0.15 29.05 6.33
C SER A 183 -0.98 28.41 7.16
N SER A 184 -2.16 28.18 6.56
CA SER A 184 -3.28 27.50 7.22
C SER A 184 -2.96 26.04 7.51
N GLU A 185 -2.32 25.35 6.56
CA GLU A 185 -1.88 23.95 6.70
C GLU A 185 -0.73 23.80 7.69
N GLN A 186 0.19 24.78 7.70
CA GLN A 186 1.21 24.85 8.74
C GLN A 186 0.54 24.98 10.11
N GLN A 187 -0.46 25.84 10.30
CA GLN A 187 -1.17 25.98 11.58
C GLN A 187 -1.93 24.72 11.98
N ARG A 188 -2.45 23.96 11.01
CA ARG A 188 -3.11 22.66 11.21
C ARG A 188 -2.14 21.57 11.64
N THR A 189 -0.89 21.62 11.16
CA THR A 189 0.19 20.75 11.62
C THR A 189 0.58 21.09 13.05
N LYS A 190 0.31 20.18 13.99
CA LYS A 190 0.52 20.40 15.44
C LYS A 190 1.88 19.93 15.94
N GLY A 191 2.61 19.16 15.15
CA GLY A 191 3.94 18.69 15.50
C GLY A 191 4.45 17.66 14.51
N VAL A 192 5.66 17.17 14.78
CA VAL A 192 6.36 16.21 13.94
C VAL A 192 6.72 14.95 14.72
N ILE A 193 6.84 13.82 14.01
CA ILE A 193 7.33 12.55 14.56
C ILE A 193 8.57 12.15 13.77
N ILE A 194 9.67 11.88 14.47
CA ILE A 194 10.86 11.26 13.88
C ILE A 194 10.70 9.76 13.99
N ASN A 195 10.69 9.04 12.87
CA ASN A 195 10.50 7.60 12.83
C ASN A 195 11.81 6.88 12.48
N ARG A 196 11.89 5.59 12.85
CA ARG A 196 13.00 4.68 12.54
C ARG A 196 14.36 5.10 13.09
N PHE A 197 14.38 5.74 14.25
CA PHE A 197 15.62 6.16 14.88
C PHE A 197 16.47 4.98 15.39
N ARG A 198 17.78 5.07 15.20
CA ARG A 198 18.77 4.11 15.71
C ARG A 198 19.81 4.84 16.55
N GLY A 199 20.19 4.23 17.67
CA GLY A 199 21.24 4.75 18.54
C GLY A 199 20.70 5.45 19.78
N ASP A 200 21.57 6.24 20.41
CA ASP A 200 21.27 6.98 21.63
C ASP A 200 20.56 8.30 21.31
N ILE A 201 19.37 8.50 21.87
CA ILE A 201 18.55 9.69 21.64
C ILE A 201 19.24 10.97 22.11
N ALA A 202 20.14 10.89 23.10
CA ALA A 202 20.90 12.03 23.59
C ALA A 202 21.76 12.68 22.49
N LEU A 203 22.16 11.91 21.47
CA LEU A 203 22.88 12.44 20.30
C LEU A 203 21.96 13.18 19.31
N LEU A 204 20.65 12.91 19.36
CA LEU A 204 19.66 13.52 18.47
C LEU A 204 19.03 14.78 19.09
N GLU A 205 18.94 14.86 20.42
CA GLU A 205 18.30 15.96 21.17
C GLU A 205 18.65 17.37 20.65
N PRO A 206 19.92 17.75 20.43
CA PRO A 206 20.24 19.09 19.91
C PRO A 206 19.62 19.39 18.54
N GLY A 207 19.47 18.36 17.69
CA GLY A 207 18.81 18.48 16.40
C GLY A 207 17.29 18.64 16.51
N LEU A 208 16.66 18.01 17.53
CA LEU A 208 15.23 18.15 17.80
C LEU A 208 14.89 19.55 18.32
N ASP A 209 15.75 20.10 19.17
CA ASP A 209 15.64 21.48 19.66
C ASP A 209 15.74 22.48 18.51
N TRP A 210 16.77 22.32 17.66
CA TRP A 210 16.95 23.14 16.46
C TRP A 210 15.73 23.06 15.53
N LEU A 211 15.19 21.86 15.30
CA LEU A 211 14.02 21.67 14.44
C LEU A 211 12.79 22.39 15.00
N THR A 212 12.58 22.29 16.31
CA THR A 212 11.48 22.96 17.02
C THR A 212 11.61 24.47 16.93
N GLU A 213 12.82 25.02 17.14
CA GLU A 213 13.10 26.45 16.99
C GLU A 213 12.89 26.92 15.54
N ARG A 214 13.37 26.15 14.55
CA ARG A 214 13.32 26.52 13.13
C ARG A 214 11.90 26.53 12.56
N THR A 215 11.06 25.61 13.01
CA THR A 215 9.72 25.36 12.43
C THR A 215 8.59 25.89 13.31
N GLY A 216 8.86 26.15 14.59
CA GLY A 216 7.83 26.41 15.60
C GLY A 216 6.92 25.20 15.87
N LYS A 217 7.29 23.99 15.40
CA LYS A 217 6.53 22.76 15.59
C LYS A 217 7.23 21.85 16.58
N PRO A 218 6.55 21.41 17.65
CA PRO A 218 7.15 20.49 18.60
C PRO A 218 7.42 19.12 17.96
N VAL A 219 8.52 18.49 18.36
CA VAL A 219 8.74 17.07 18.12
C VAL A 219 7.89 16.29 19.12
N ILE A 220 6.82 15.65 18.64
CA ILE A 220 5.87 14.89 19.47
C ILE A 220 6.47 13.58 19.96
N GLY A 221 7.38 13.00 19.18
CA GLY A 221 8.08 11.78 19.57
C GLY A 221 9.14 11.34 18.58
N VAL A 222 10.07 10.54 19.10
CA VAL A 222 11.08 9.82 18.32
C VAL A 222 10.80 8.33 18.48
N LEU A 223 10.44 7.67 17.38
CA LEU A 223 10.12 6.25 17.37
C LEU A 223 11.37 5.45 16.98
N PRO A 224 11.71 4.40 17.76
CA PRO A 224 12.87 3.58 17.47
C PRO A 224 12.65 2.75 16.21
N TYR A 225 13.75 2.36 15.57
CA TYR A 225 13.73 1.34 14.53
C TYR A 225 13.34 -0.01 15.14
N LEU A 226 12.25 -0.60 14.64
CA LEU A 226 11.76 -1.89 15.11
C LEU A 226 12.35 -3.02 14.25
N HIS A 227 13.35 -3.71 14.81
CA HIS A 227 13.94 -4.88 14.16
C HIS A 227 12.91 -6.01 14.04
N GLY A 228 12.81 -6.59 12.84
CA GLY A 228 11.89 -7.70 12.56
C GLY A 228 10.41 -7.31 12.46
N LEU A 229 10.07 -6.01 12.55
CA LEU A 229 8.73 -5.57 12.20
C LEU A 229 8.57 -5.64 10.68
N ILE A 230 7.71 -6.54 10.23
CA ILE A 230 7.33 -6.68 8.82
C ILE A 230 5.92 -6.12 8.70
N VAL A 231 5.79 -5.03 7.94
CA VAL A 231 4.52 -4.46 7.53
C VAL A 231 4.44 -4.69 6.03
N ASP A 232 3.32 -5.22 5.56
CA ASP A 232 3.06 -5.42 4.13
C ASP A 232 3.44 -4.17 3.34
N SER A 233 4.37 -4.33 2.41
CA SER A 233 4.70 -3.29 1.45
C SER A 233 3.52 -3.10 0.50
N GLU A 234 3.00 -1.87 0.40
CA GLU A 234 1.80 -1.58 -0.41
C GLU A 234 2.02 -1.99 -1.88
N ASP A 235 3.16 -1.61 -2.48
CA ASP A 235 3.44 -1.82 -3.92
C ASP A 235 4.79 -2.49 -4.23
N SER A 236 5.61 -2.80 -3.22
CA SER A 236 6.95 -3.38 -3.44
C SER A 236 6.99 -4.86 -3.11
N ILE A 237 7.66 -5.66 -3.93
CA ILE A 237 7.87 -7.08 -3.67
C ILE A 237 8.89 -7.26 -2.54
N GLY A 238 8.53 -8.01 -1.50
CA GLY A 238 9.43 -8.34 -0.41
C GLY A 238 10.54 -9.29 -0.86
N THR A 239 11.80 -8.89 -0.70
CA THR A 239 12.98 -9.69 -1.11
C THR A 239 13.67 -10.41 0.04
N SER A 240 13.26 -10.18 1.29
CA SER A 240 13.93 -10.70 2.49
C SER A 240 13.28 -11.98 3.02
N GLY A 241 14.06 -13.00 3.32
CA GLY A 241 13.59 -14.24 3.96
C GLY A 241 14.79 -15.12 4.27
N SER A 242 14.78 -15.79 5.41
CA SER A 242 15.81 -16.77 5.78
C SER A 242 15.19 -18.15 5.79
N SER A 243 15.75 -19.06 4.99
CA SER A 243 15.31 -20.45 4.90
C SER A 243 16.34 -21.39 5.52
N GLU A 244 15.87 -22.51 6.06
CA GLU A 244 16.71 -23.57 6.60
C GLU A 244 17.27 -24.48 5.49
N ALA A 245 18.35 -25.21 5.79
CA ALA A 245 18.88 -26.20 4.87
C ALA A 245 17.85 -27.31 4.59
N GLY A 246 17.56 -27.58 3.32
CA GLY A 246 16.55 -28.57 2.91
C GLY A 246 15.12 -28.02 2.84
N ALA A 247 14.93 -26.70 2.95
CA ALA A 247 13.64 -26.05 2.72
C ALA A 247 13.09 -26.31 1.31
N LEU A 248 11.76 -26.29 1.19
CA LEU A 248 11.05 -26.40 -0.08
C LEU A 248 11.38 -25.20 -0.98
N ASN A 249 11.91 -25.44 -2.18
CA ASN A 249 12.25 -24.37 -3.12
C ASN A 249 11.01 -23.98 -3.93
N VAL A 250 10.54 -22.76 -3.72
CA VAL A 250 9.36 -22.20 -4.39
C VAL A 250 9.81 -21.01 -5.23
N ILE A 251 9.46 -20.99 -6.51
CA ILE A 251 9.75 -19.85 -7.38
C ILE A 251 8.48 -19.21 -7.92
N VAL A 252 8.47 -17.88 -7.95
CA VAL A 252 7.34 -17.06 -8.41
C VAL A 252 7.85 -16.09 -9.47
N PRO A 253 7.38 -16.13 -10.73
CA PRO A 253 7.74 -15.11 -11.72
C PRO A 253 7.21 -13.75 -11.30
N VAL A 254 8.04 -12.71 -11.41
CA VAL A 254 7.60 -11.33 -11.25
C VAL A 254 6.99 -10.84 -12.55
N LEU A 255 5.66 -10.78 -12.59
CA LEU A 255 4.91 -10.30 -13.74
C LEU A 255 4.78 -8.77 -13.72
N PRO A 256 4.74 -8.09 -14.88
CA PRO A 256 4.60 -6.63 -14.95
C PRO A 256 3.38 -6.09 -14.21
N ARG A 257 2.26 -6.83 -14.24
CA ARG A 257 1.01 -6.47 -13.56
C ARG A 257 0.66 -7.48 -12.45
N ILE A 258 1.69 -8.02 -11.79
CA ILE A 258 1.53 -8.89 -10.61
C ILE A 258 0.64 -8.21 -9.57
N SER A 259 -0.29 -8.98 -9.03
CA SER A 259 -1.21 -8.55 -7.98
C SER A 259 -1.09 -9.43 -6.77
N ASN A 260 -1.36 -8.85 -5.61
CA ASN A 260 -1.32 -9.50 -4.30
C ASN A 260 -0.02 -10.27 -4.07
N HIS A 261 1.14 -9.71 -4.43
CA HIS A 261 2.44 -10.36 -4.24
C HIS A 261 2.73 -10.69 -2.77
N ASN A 262 2.07 -10.03 -1.83
CA ASN A 262 2.12 -10.35 -0.40
C ASN A 262 1.31 -11.60 -0.01
N ASP A 263 0.51 -12.20 -0.91
CA ASP A 263 -0.05 -13.55 -0.70
C ASP A 263 1.05 -14.60 -0.49
N PHE A 264 2.27 -14.30 -0.95
CA PHE A 264 3.46 -15.13 -0.77
C PHE A 264 4.20 -14.86 0.53
N ASP A 265 3.85 -13.83 1.30
CA ASP A 265 4.56 -13.49 2.54
C ASP A 265 4.51 -14.61 3.59
N PRO A 266 3.37 -15.30 3.82
CA PRO A 266 3.35 -16.45 4.70
C PRO A 266 4.34 -17.54 4.29
N LEU A 267 4.56 -17.75 2.99
CA LEU A 267 5.54 -18.71 2.48
C LEU A 267 6.97 -18.16 2.59
N ARG A 268 7.19 -16.90 2.22
CA ARG A 268 8.49 -16.22 2.28
C ARG A 268 9.06 -16.13 3.70
N LEU A 269 8.20 -15.97 4.69
CA LEU A 269 8.57 -15.87 6.10
C LEU A 269 8.63 -17.23 6.81
N HIS A 270 8.23 -18.31 6.16
CA HIS A 270 8.25 -19.63 6.76
C HIS A 270 9.65 -20.26 6.63
N PRO A 271 10.30 -20.69 7.73
CA PRO A 271 11.69 -21.16 7.70
C PRO A 271 11.90 -22.42 6.83
N GLY A 272 10.88 -23.27 6.73
CA GLY A 272 10.88 -24.47 5.88
C GLY A 272 10.62 -24.23 4.39
N VAL A 273 10.50 -22.96 3.95
CA VAL A 273 10.24 -22.60 2.56
C VAL A 273 11.30 -21.60 2.08
N ASN A 274 11.96 -21.93 0.98
CA ASN A 274 12.86 -21.04 0.26
C ASN A 274 12.09 -20.44 -0.93
N LEU A 275 11.39 -19.33 -0.71
CA LEU A 275 10.64 -18.64 -1.75
C LEU A 275 11.50 -17.59 -2.46
N GLN A 276 11.54 -17.63 -3.79
CA GLN A 276 12.26 -16.68 -4.62
C GLN A 276 11.35 -16.04 -5.67
N PHE A 277 11.33 -14.72 -5.70
CA PHE A 277 10.76 -13.95 -6.80
C PHE A 277 11.79 -13.87 -7.93
N ILE A 278 11.43 -14.35 -9.11
CA ILE A 278 12.30 -14.38 -10.29
C ILE A 278 11.93 -13.21 -11.19
N GLY A 279 12.80 -12.20 -11.22
CA GLY A 279 12.61 -10.98 -11.98
C GLY A 279 12.68 -11.17 -13.50
N PRO A 280 12.28 -10.16 -14.29
CA PRO A 280 12.51 -10.12 -15.72
C PRO A 280 13.99 -10.39 -16.07
N ASP A 281 14.21 -11.19 -17.11
CA ASP A 281 15.51 -11.57 -17.67
C ASP A 281 16.46 -12.30 -16.70
N GLN A 282 15.97 -12.67 -15.50
CA GLN A 282 16.72 -13.51 -14.57
C GLN A 282 16.67 -14.97 -15.00
N PRO A 283 17.77 -15.73 -14.78
CA PRO A 283 17.76 -17.16 -15.03
C PRO A 283 16.72 -17.85 -14.12
N ILE A 284 15.92 -18.75 -14.70
CA ILE A 284 14.93 -19.54 -13.95
C ILE A 284 15.68 -20.65 -13.20
N PRO A 285 15.78 -20.61 -11.85
CA PRO A 285 16.52 -21.61 -11.09
C PRO A 285 15.71 -22.91 -10.94
N PRO A 286 16.35 -24.03 -10.53
CA PRO A 286 15.60 -25.22 -10.16
C PRO A 286 14.68 -24.94 -8.97
N ALA A 287 13.51 -25.56 -8.96
CA ALA A 287 12.52 -25.43 -7.91
C ALA A 287 11.81 -26.76 -7.66
N ASP A 288 11.15 -26.87 -6.51
CA ASP A 288 10.23 -27.96 -6.20
C ASP A 288 8.79 -27.58 -6.64
N LEU A 289 8.46 -26.28 -6.53
CA LEU A 289 7.18 -25.70 -6.88
C LEU A 289 7.36 -24.38 -7.64
N ILE A 290 6.64 -24.22 -8.76
CA ILE A 290 6.46 -22.94 -9.44
C ILE A 290 5.05 -22.43 -9.11
N ILE A 291 4.93 -21.19 -8.63
CA ILE A 291 3.62 -20.57 -8.42
C ILE A 291 3.43 -19.41 -9.39
N LEU A 292 2.41 -19.47 -10.24
CA LEU A 292 1.98 -18.35 -11.08
C LEU A 292 1.12 -17.40 -10.23
N PRO A 293 1.54 -16.13 -10.06
CA PRO A 293 0.84 -15.20 -9.18
C PRO A 293 -0.42 -14.64 -9.83
N GLY A 294 -1.23 -13.94 -9.04
CA GLY A 294 -2.36 -13.18 -9.58
C GLY A 294 -1.89 -12.05 -10.48
N SER A 295 -2.71 -11.66 -11.45
CA SER A 295 -2.44 -10.54 -12.37
C SER A 295 -3.63 -9.58 -12.41
N LYS A 296 -3.37 -8.28 -12.65
CA LYS A 296 -4.39 -7.28 -13.03
C LYS A 296 -4.58 -7.14 -14.54
N SER A 297 -3.73 -7.79 -15.34
CA SER A 297 -3.84 -7.84 -16.79
C SER A 297 -3.36 -9.19 -17.29
N THR A 298 -4.24 -10.18 -17.16
CA THR A 298 -3.89 -11.60 -17.26
C THR A 298 -3.35 -11.94 -18.65
N ARG A 299 -3.97 -11.41 -19.71
CA ARG A 299 -3.53 -11.67 -21.09
C ARG A 299 -2.19 -11.03 -21.41
N THR A 300 -1.94 -9.82 -20.92
CA THR A 300 -0.65 -9.13 -21.12
C THR A 300 0.47 -9.80 -20.33
N ASP A 301 0.22 -10.18 -19.08
CA ASP A 301 1.19 -10.87 -18.25
C ASP A 301 1.47 -12.30 -18.75
N LEU A 302 0.47 -12.99 -19.32
CA LEU A 302 0.66 -14.28 -19.98
C LEU A 302 1.57 -14.16 -21.21
N ALA A 303 1.34 -13.16 -22.07
CA ALA A 303 2.22 -12.89 -23.21
C ALA A 303 3.65 -12.57 -22.75
N PHE A 304 3.81 -11.82 -21.66
CA PHE A 304 5.10 -11.55 -21.06
C PHE A 304 5.77 -12.83 -20.53
N LEU A 305 5.03 -13.70 -19.84
CA LEU A 305 5.50 -14.99 -19.34
C LEU A 305 6.02 -15.88 -20.49
N HIS A 306 5.32 -15.91 -21.63
CA HIS A 306 5.79 -16.57 -22.84
C HIS A 306 7.09 -15.95 -23.38
N ALA A 307 7.15 -14.62 -23.50
CA ALA A 307 8.33 -13.91 -24.00
C ALA A 307 9.57 -14.12 -23.13
N GLN A 308 9.37 -14.29 -21.82
CA GLN A 308 10.41 -14.56 -20.82
C GLN A 308 10.82 -16.04 -20.73
N GLY A 309 10.26 -16.91 -21.58
CA GLY A 309 10.66 -18.32 -21.67
C GLY A 309 10.14 -19.20 -20.53
N TRP A 310 9.12 -18.76 -19.79
CA TRP A 310 8.56 -19.56 -18.69
C TRP A 310 7.77 -20.77 -19.18
N ALA A 311 7.02 -20.67 -20.28
CA ALA A 311 6.26 -21.80 -20.81
C ALA A 311 7.13 -23.06 -21.05
N PRO A 312 8.25 -23.00 -21.80
CA PRO A 312 9.12 -24.17 -21.95
C PRO A 312 9.82 -24.59 -20.64
N ALA A 313 10.13 -23.64 -19.74
CA ALA A 313 10.72 -23.96 -18.44
C ALA A 313 9.76 -24.74 -17.54
N ILE A 314 8.48 -24.34 -17.52
CA ILE A 314 7.42 -25.02 -16.76
C ILE A 314 7.14 -26.40 -17.35
N CYS A 315 7.06 -26.54 -18.68
CA CYS A 315 6.98 -27.85 -19.35
C CYS A 315 8.09 -28.79 -18.87
N LYS A 316 9.34 -28.31 -18.85
CA LYS A 316 10.50 -29.07 -18.38
C LYS A 316 10.34 -29.44 -16.90
N HIS A 317 9.94 -28.50 -16.06
CA HIS A 317 9.72 -28.71 -14.62
C HIS A 317 8.69 -29.82 -14.36
N LEU A 318 7.52 -29.73 -14.99
CA LEU A 318 6.46 -30.74 -14.88
C LEU A 318 6.91 -32.11 -15.39
N ARG A 319 7.65 -32.17 -16.50
CA ARG A 319 8.21 -33.42 -17.06
C ARG A 319 9.11 -34.15 -16.07
N TYR A 320 9.83 -33.43 -15.20
CA TYR A 320 10.69 -34.03 -14.17
C TYR A 320 9.99 -34.20 -12.82
N GLY A 321 8.65 -34.12 -12.78
CA GLY A 321 7.84 -34.41 -11.59
C GLY A 321 7.60 -33.20 -10.68
N GLY A 322 8.10 -32.02 -11.08
CA GLY A 322 7.82 -30.76 -10.41
C GLY A 322 6.33 -30.40 -10.39
N LYS A 323 5.96 -29.43 -9.54
CA LYS A 323 4.58 -28.95 -9.40
C LYS A 323 4.44 -27.50 -9.83
N VAL A 324 3.26 -27.18 -10.35
CA VAL A 324 2.84 -25.82 -10.71
C VAL A 324 1.54 -25.52 -9.99
N PHE A 325 1.42 -24.32 -9.46
CA PHE A 325 0.20 -23.81 -8.83
C PHE A 325 -0.11 -22.43 -9.39
N GLY A 326 -1.39 -22.10 -9.58
CA GLY A 326 -1.82 -20.80 -10.08
C GLY A 326 -2.76 -20.12 -9.11
N ILE A 327 -2.60 -18.82 -8.92
CA ILE A 327 -3.47 -18.00 -8.07
C ILE A 327 -4.15 -16.94 -8.94
N CYS A 328 -5.49 -16.86 -8.90
CA CYS A 328 -6.27 -15.85 -9.64
C CYS A 328 -5.88 -15.81 -11.13
N GLY A 329 -5.35 -14.69 -11.65
CA GLY A 329 -4.84 -14.61 -13.03
C GLY A 329 -3.84 -15.71 -13.37
N GLY A 330 -2.96 -16.09 -12.45
CA GLY A 330 -2.05 -17.23 -12.63
C GLY A 330 -2.75 -18.58 -12.74
N PHE A 331 -3.94 -18.76 -12.13
CA PHE A 331 -4.79 -19.94 -12.35
C PHE A 331 -5.44 -19.90 -13.74
N GLN A 332 -5.93 -18.74 -14.16
CA GLN A 332 -6.50 -18.56 -15.51
C GLN A 332 -5.46 -18.87 -16.59
N MET A 333 -4.21 -18.44 -16.41
CA MET A 333 -3.09 -18.73 -17.33
C MET A 333 -2.82 -20.23 -17.52
N LEU A 334 -3.14 -21.07 -16.54
CA LEU A 334 -2.95 -22.52 -16.65
C LEU A 334 -3.95 -23.17 -17.61
N GLY A 335 -5.13 -22.55 -17.83
CA GLY A 335 -6.16 -23.08 -18.70
C GLY A 335 -5.74 -23.14 -20.18
N GLU A 336 -6.67 -23.58 -21.03
CA GLU A 336 -6.43 -23.66 -22.48
C GLU A 336 -6.38 -22.27 -23.13
N ARG A 337 -7.20 -21.33 -22.65
CA ARG A 337 -7.39 -19.99 -23.24
C ARG A 337 -7.78 -18.98 -22.16
N VAL A 338 -7.37 -17.73 -22.35
CA VAL A 338 -7.79 -16.57 -21.52
C VAL A 338 -8.49 -15.58 -22.43
N GLU A 339 -9.79 -15.37 -22.19
CA GLU A 339 -10.66 -14.49 -22.97
C GLU A 339 -10.97 -13.19 -22.21
N ASP A 340 -10.74 -12.06 -22.87
CA ASP A 340 -11.19 -10.73 -22.44
C ASP A 340 -11.90 -10.05 -23.62
N PRO A 341 -13.11 -10.50 -24.00
CA PRO A 341 -13.81 -10.01 -25.19
C PRO A 341 -14.20 -8.54 -25.09
N ASP A 342 -14.37 -8.03 -23.86
CA ASP A 342 -14.79 -6.66 -23.58
C ASP A 342 -13.62 -5.69 -23.37
N GLY A 343 -12.38 -6.22 -23.25
CA GLY A 343 -11.18 -5.40 -23.05
C GLY A 343 -11.13 -4.72 -21.69
N LEU A 344 -11.56 -5.42 -20.63
CA LEU A 344 -11.61 -4.88 -19.28
C LEU A 344 -10.21 -4.67 -18.69
N GLU A 345 -9.24 -5.47 -19.13
CA GLU A 345 -7.86 -5.47 -18.62
C GLU A 345 -6.83 -4.95 -19.65
N GLY A 346 -7.29 -4.49 -20.82
CA GLY A 346 -6.45 -4.07 -21.93
C GLY A 346 -7.17 -4.09 -23.28
N SER A 347 -6.46 -4.39 -24.36
CA SER A 347 -7.08 -4.59 -25.68
C SER A 347 -7.95 -5.84 -25.67
N SER A 348 -9.17 -5.77 -26.20
CA SER A 348 -10.05 -6.94 -26.27
C SER A 348 -9.44 -8.10 -27.08
N GLY A 349 -9.90 -9.32 -26.78
CA GLY A 349 -9.55 -10.52 -27.52
C GLY A 349 -9.24 -11.71 -26.63
N GLU A 350 -8.43 -12.62 -27.16
CA GLU A 350 -8.11 -13.92 -26.57
C GLU A 350 -6.61 -14.19 -26.65
N THR A 351 -6.10 -14.97 -25.70
CA THR A 351 -4.72 -15.48 -25.68
C THR A 351 -4.74 -16.98 -25.36
N GLU A 352 -3.95 -17.79 -26.07
CA GLU A 352 -3.76 -19.20 -25.71
C GLU A 352 -3.10 -19.29 -24.33
N GLY A 353 -3.67 -20.11 -23.45
CA GLY A 353 -3.12 -20.41 -22.14
C GLY A 353 -2.03 -21.48 -22.19
N LEU A 354 -1.55 -21.90 -21.03
CA LEU A 354 -0.47 -22.89 -20.92
C LEU A 354 -0.96 -24.33 -21.13
N GLY A 355 -2.27 -24.59 -20.95
CA GLY A 355 -2.93 -25.85 -21.29
C GLY A 355 -2.72 -27.01 -20.30
N TRP A 356 -2.79 -26.77 -18.99
CA TRP A 356 -2.58 -27.76 -17.91
C TRP A 356 -3.74 -27.93 -16.94
#